data_AF-A0A953SWT7-F1
#
_entry.id   AF-A0A953SWT7-F1
#
_cell.length_a   1.000
_cell.length_b   1.000
_cell.length_c   1.000
_cell.angle_alpha   90.00
_cell.angle_beta   90.00
_cell.angle_gamma   90.00
#
_symmetry.space_group_name_H-M   'P 1'
#
loop_
_entity.id
_entity.type
_entity.pdbx_description
1 polymer ?
#
loop_
_entity_poly.entity_id
_entity_poly.type
_entity_poly.pdbx_seq_one_letter_code
_entity_poly.pdbx_strand_id
1 'polypeptide(L)'
;MNRFLYIVFILSASLTLAQQDSTNSSEVIEDILETDESEQEDNNLYESLEQLTENPININTADLFELQRIPYIDNYNANLILDYRKKYGYFFSLNELKLIKGLSVDIIKIILPFVTVKDELKQFDVSVPKEYYTANIKLNLRSRMQTDLQQERGYTEGIYIGSPFKSYTRIQGRGYDRFRFGLLIEKDAGERKLNDFSSFFVSAKNILFIDEIIGGDFLVEFGQGLALWSPYGFSKSSDAVLPVKKNADGIKAYTSSDENQFFRGAAAKISYNNYNLTSFFSSHKIDARVDSLSSLILSLPVDGYHRTTNEIGRKAGSTETNSGIIINKSFSKFLRLGLLY
;
A
#
# COMPACT_ATOMS: atom_id res chain seq x y z
N MET A 1 29.78 -19.14 -27.88
CA MET A 1 29.47 -17.80 -28.43
C MET A 1 27.99 -17.58 -28.21
N ASN A 2 27.64 -17.08 -27.03
CA ASN A 2 26.27 -17.11 -26.50
C ASN A 2 25.51 -15.88 -27.01
N ARG A 3 24.48 -16.13 -27.82
CA ARG A 3 23.55 -15.09 -28.28
C ARG A 3 22.59 -14.76 -27.13
N PHE A 4 22.75 -13.57 -26.55
CA PHE A 4 21.78 -12.96 -25.66
C PHE A 4 20.51 -12.63 -26.45
N LEU A 5 19.39 -13.20 -26.00
CA LEU A 5 18.06 -12.97 -26.54
C LEU A 5 17.47 -11.76 -25.80
N TYR A 6 17.47 -10.59 -26.44
CA TYR A 6 16.76 -9.41 -25.94
C TYR A 6 15.25 -9.62 -26.19
N ILE A 7 14.50 -10.00 -25.16
CA ILE A 7 13.04 -9.95 -25.19
C ILE A 7 12.64 -8.51 -24.91
N VAL A 8 12.42 -7.75 -25.98
CA VAL A 8 11.74 -6.46 -25.92
C VAL A 8 10.24 -6.76 -25.77
N PHE A 9 9.69 -6.48 -24.59
CA PHE A 9 8.26 -6.59 -24.32
C PHE A 9 7.55 -5.39 -24.97
N ILE A 10 7.31 -5.45 -26.28
CA ILE A 10 6.39 -4.53 -26.96
C ILE A 10 4.98 -4.95 -26.57
N LEU A 11 4.45 -4.33 -25.51
CA LEU A 11 3.05 -4.46 -25.15
C LEU A 11 2.23 -3.76 -26.24
N SER A 12 1.51 -4.56 -27.02
CA SER A 12 0.59 -4.16 -28.09
C SER A 12 -0.42 -3.12 -27.60
N ALA A 13 -0.35 -1.92 -28.17
CA ALA A 13 -1.27 -0.80 -27.98
C ALA A 13 -2.61 -0.99 -28.72
N SER A 14 -3.28 -2.13 -28.56
CA SER A 14 -4.56 -2.38 -29.20
C SER A 14 -5.57 -2.97 -28.22
N LEU A 15 -6.54 -2.12 -27.86
CA LEU A 15 -7.82 -2.41 -27.19
C LEU A 15 -7.79 -2.59 -25.67
N THR A 16 -7.21 -1.62 -24.94
CA THR A 16 -7.59 -1.37 -23.54
C THR A 16 -8.84 -0.49 -23.50
N LEU A 17 -10.02 -1.10 -23.46
CA LEU A 17 -11.34 -0.43 -23.43
C LEU A 17 -11.74 0.09 -22.03
N ALA A 18 -10.76 0.31 -21.15
CA ALA A 18 -10.97 0.87 -19.82
C ALA A 18 -9.74 1.67 -19.38
N GLN A 19 -9.40 2.73 -20.11
CA GLN A 19 -8.66 3.84 -19.51
C GLN A 19 -9.68 4.67 -18.73
N GLN A 20 -9.70 4.51 -17.41
CA GLN A 20 -10.21 5.56 -16.55
C GLN A 20 -9.23 6.72 -16.68
N ASP A 21 -9.74 7.91 -16.97
CA ASP A 21 -8.94 9.12 -17.13
C ASP A 21 -8.28 9.44 -15.78
N SER A 22 -7.06 8.94 -15.59
CA SER A 22 -6.29 9.14 -14.36
C SER A 22 -5.78 10.57 -14.23
N THR A 23 -5.92 11.39 -15.28
CA THR A 23 -5.41 12.77 -15.37
C THR A 23 -5.99 13.68 -14.29
N ASN A 24 -7.29 13.58 -13.99
CA ASN A 24 -7.92 14.39 -12.94
C ASN A 24 -7.47 13.98 -11.53
N SER A 25 -7.26 12.68 -11.28
CA SER A 25 -6.72 12.22 -10.00
C SER A 25 -5.23 12.52 -9.85
N SER A 26 -4.46 12.50 -10.95
CA SER A 26 -3.06 12.88 -10.91
C SER A 26 -2.89 14.37 -10.66
N GLU A 27 -3.73 15.24 -11.23
CA GLU A 27 -3.68 16.69 -11.00
C GLU A 27 -3.93 17.03 -9.52
N VAL A 28 -4.95 16.42 -8.89
CA VAL A 28 -5.18 16.61 -7.44
C VAL A 28 -4.02 16.07 -6.61
N ILE A 29 -3.41 14.94 -6.99
CA ILE A 29 -2.24 14.42 -6.28
C ILE A 29 -1.03 15.35 -6.43
N GLU A 30 -0.79 15.85 -7.64
CA GLU A 30 0.28 16.80 -7.95
C GLU A 30 0.11 18.10 -7.17
N ASP A 31 -1.09 18.69 -7.16
CA ASP A 31 -1.40 19.90 -6.37
C ASP A 31 -1.10 19.71 -4.87
N ILE A 32 -1.42 18.54 -4.31
CA ILE A 32 -1.15 18.21 -2.90
C ILE A 32 0.36 18.13 -2.66
N LEU A 33 1.12 17.54 -3.59
CA LEU A 33 2.56 17.37 -3.47
C LEU A 33 3.32 18.69 -3.67
N GLU A 34 2.84 19.56 -4.57
CA GLU A 34 3.41 20.91 -4.76
C GLU A 34 3.22 21.80 -3.52
N THR A 35 2.16 21.55 -2.76
CA THR A 35 1.86 22.28 -1.51
C THR A 35 2.70 21.76 -0.32
N ASP A 36 3.33 20.59 -0.44
CA ASP A 36 4.16 20.04 0.63
C ASP A 36 5.54 20.72 0.64
N GLU A 37 5.80 21.53 1.67
CA GLU A 37 7.04 22.32 1.80
C GLU A 37 8.25 21.48 2.25
N SER A 38 8.12 20.16 2.41
CA SER A 38 9.23 19.30 2.83
C SER A 38 10.27 19.13 1.72
N GLU A 39 11.52 19.53 1.99
CA GLU A 39 12.67 19.41 1.07
C GLU A 39 13.03 17.96 0.66
N GLN A 40 12.44 16.96 1.32
CA GLN A 40 12.53 15.56 0.90
C GLN A 40 11.28 15.22 0.08
N GLU A 41 11.47 14.79 -1.17
CA GLU A 41 10.41 14.12 -1.93
C GLU A 41 9.89 12.96 -1.09
N ASP A 42 8.77 13.17 -0.41
CA ASP A 42 8.09 12.13 0.35
C ASP A 42 7.41 11.22 -0.68
N ASN A 43 8.20 10.36 -1.34
CA ASN A 43 7.72 9.23 -2.15
C ASN A 43 6.64 8.43 -1.37
N ASN A 44 6.74 8.46 -0.03
CA ASN A 44 5.79 7.96 0.95
C ASN A 44 4.40 8.62 0.88
N LEU A 45 4.33 9.96 0.74
CA LEU A 45 3.08 10.69 0.63
C LEU A 45 2.41 10.38 -0.71
N TYR A 46 3.17 10.46 -1.81
CA TYR A 46 2.67 10.10 -3.14
C TYR A 46 2.02 8.71 -3.13
N GLU A 47 2.73 7.72 -2.60
CA GLU A 47 2.26 6.36 -2.53
C GLU A 47 0.99 6.22 -1.66
N SER A 48 0.93 6.94 -0.54
CA SER A 48 -0.24 6.93 0.32
C SER A 48 -1.48 7.49 -0.38
N LEU A 49 -1.34 8.60 -1.11
CA LEU A 49 -2.41 9.21 -1.92
C LEU A 49 -2.88 8.29 -3.04
N GLU A 50 -1.95 7.60 -3.68
CA GLU A 50 -2.25 6.61 -4.69
C GLU A 50 -3.06 5.44 -4.11
N GLN A 51 -2.65 4.91 -2.95
CA GLN A 51 -3.38 3.83 -2.28
C GLN A 51 -4.83 4.23 -1.94
N LEU A 52 -5.05 5.48 -1.52
CA LEU A 52 -6.38 6.02 -1.25
C LEU A 52 -7.23 6.15 -2.52
N THR A 53 -6.61 6.46 -3.66
CA THR A 53 -7.32 6.52 -4.94
C THR A 53 -7.72 5.12 -5.43
N GLU A 54 -6.85 4.13 -5.28
CA GLU A 54 -7.14 2.74 -5.66
C GLU A 54 -8.17 2.07 -4.74
N ASN A 55 -8.17 2.42 -3.45
CA ASN A 55 -9.06 1.88 -2.43
C ASN A 55 -9.71 3.03 -1.63
N PRO A 56 -10.67 3.75 -2.25
CA PRO A 56 -11.29 4.92 -1.64
C PRO A 56 -12.09 4.57 -0.39
N ILE A 57 -12.10 5.49 0.56
CA ILE A 57 -12.71 5.32 1.88
C ILE A 57 -14.22 5.42 1.77
N ASN A 58 -14.93 4.42 2.28
CA ASN A 58 -16.38 4.41 2.27
C ASN A 58 -16.94 5.32 3.37
N ILE A 59 -17.47 6.49 3.03
CA ILE A 59 -17.96 7.46 4.01
C ILE A 59 -19.18 6.97 4.80
N ASN A 60 -19.87 5.92 4.34
CA ASN A 60 -20.99 5.31 5.06
C ASN A 60 -20.55 4.40 6.21
N THR A 61 -19.38 3.78 6.11
CA THR A 61 -18.84 2.88 7.14
C THR A 61 -17.65 3.47 7.87
N ALA A 62 -17.02 4.50 7.31
CA ALA A 62 -15.79 5.07 7.84
C ALA A 62 -15.95 5.60 9.27
N ASP A 63 -14.96 5.34 10.12
CA ASP A 63 -14.82 6.04 11.38
C ASP A 63 -14.06 7.38 11.23
N LEU A 64 -13.94 8.13 12.32
CA LEU A 64 -13.26 9.42 12.34
C LEU A 64 -11.82 9.30 11.82
N PHE A 65 -11.11 8.24 12.19
CA PHE A 65 -9.70 8.04 11.86
C PHE A 65 -9.52 7.65 10.40
N GLU A 66 -10.41 6.81 9.89
CA GLU A 66 -10.43 6.49 8.47
C GLU A 66 -10.65 7.75 7.63
N LEU A 67 -11.60 8.62 8.00
CA LEU A 67 -11.80 9.89 7.31
C LEU A 67 -10.56 10.80 7.38
N GLN A 68 -9.87 10.86 8.52
CA GLN A 68 -8.65 11.66 8.69
C GLN A 68 -7.44 11.15 7.92
N ARG A 69 -7.48 9.94 7.33
CA ARG A 69 -6.44 9.50 6.39
C ARG A 69 -6.49 10.27 5.08
N ILE A 70 -7.60 10.94 4.78
CA ILE A 70 -7.78 11.71 3.56
C ILE A 70 -7.09 13.08 3.74
N PRO A 71 -6.29 13.52 2.77
CA PRO A 71 -5.69 14.85 2.79
C PRO A 71 -6.74 15.95 3.04
N TYR A 72 -6.38 16.97 3.82
CA TYR A 72 -7.24 18.11 4.16
C TYR A 72 -8.51 17.77 4.97
N ILE A 73 -8.72 16.51 5.37
CA ILE A 73 -9.73 16.13 6.36
C ILE A 73 -9.10 16.18 7.75
N ASP A 74 -9.30 17.29 8.44
CA ASP A 74 -9.00 17.43 9.86
C ASP A 74 -10.15 16.90 10.73
N ASN A 75 -9.99 16.99 12.04
CA ASN A 75 -10.99 16.56 13.02
C ASN A 75 -12.34 17.27 12.81
N TYR A 76 -12.31 18.56 12.49
CA TYR A 76 -13.50 19.36 12.23
C TYR A 76 -14.26 18.84 11.00
N ASN A 77 -13.59 18.74 9.85
CA ASN A 77 -14.19 18.27 8.60
C ASN A 77 -14.69 16.82 8.71
N ALA A 78 -13.94 15.94 9.39
CA ALA A 78 -14.35 14.56 9.62
C ALA A 78 -15.63 14.49 10.46
N ASN A 79 -15.74 15.28 11.54
CA ASN A 79 -16.95 15.32 12.35
C ASN A 79 -18.15 15.88 11.59
N LEU A 80 -17.96 16.87 10.70
CA LEU A 80 -19.06 17.35 9.86
C LEU A 80 -19.67 16.24 9.01
N ILE A 81 -18.84 15.35 8.44
CA ILE A 81 -19.29 14.19 7.65
C ILE A 81 -20.01 13.18 8.56
N LEU A 82 -19.43 12.87 9.73
CA LEU A 82 -20.02 11.92 10.68
C LEU A 82 -21.36 12.41 11.25
N ASP A 83 -21.47 13.69 11.58
CA ASP A 83 -22.69 14.31 12.10
C ASP A 83 -23.79 14.35 11.05
N TYR A 84 -23.45 14.67 9.81
CA TYR A 84 -24.39 14.57 8.69
C TYR A 84 -24.90 13.14 8.55
N ARG A 85 -24.01 12.14 8.53
CA ARG A 85 -24.37 10.72 8.46
C ARG A 85 -25.27 10.29 9.63
N LYS A 86 -24.95 10.74 10.84
CA LYS A 86 -25.72 10.43 12.06
C LYS A 86 -27.12 11.04 12.03
N LYS A 87 -27.27 12.23 11.42
CA LYS A 87 -28.52 12.98 11.39
C LYS A 87 -29.44 12.55 10.24
N TYR A 88 -28.90 12.29 9.05
CA TYR A 88 -29.67 12.06 7.83
C TYR A 88 -29.60 10.62 7.32
N GLY A 89 -28.73 9.78 7.88
CA GLY A 89 -28.51 8.41 7.45
C GLY A 89 -27.35 8.28 6.46
N TYR A 90 -27.32 7.18 5.72
CA TYR A 90 -26.27 6.93 4.73
C TYR A 90 -26.33 7.91 3.56
N PHE A 91 -25.16 8.27 3.06
CA PHE A 91 -24.98 8.96 1.80
C PHE A 91 -25.30 8.01 0.65
N PHE A 92 -26.19 8.41 -0.24
CA PHE A 92 -26.50 7.66 -1.48
C PHE A 92 -25.69 8.19 -2.67
N SER A 93 -25.20 9.43 -2.57
CA SER A 93 -24.33 10.06 -3.56
C SER A 93 -23.23 10.89 -2.92
N LEU A 94 -22.03 10.88 -3.51
CA LEU A 94 -20.95 11.80 -3.12
C LEU A 94 -21.35 13.27 -3.25
N ASN A 95 -22.34 13.60 -4.09
CA ASN A 95 -22.85 14.97 -4.21
C ASN A 95 -23.49 15.50 -2.92
N GLU A 96 -23.98 14.61 -2.04
CA GLU A 96 -24.55 15.00 -0.76
C GLU A 96 -23.52 15.60 0.20
N LEU A 97 -22.22 15.40 -0.04
CA LEU A 97 -21.17 16.11 0.70
C LEU A 97 -21.33 17.64 0.61
N LYS A 98 -21.88 18.15 -0.50
CA LYS A 98 -22.18 19.58 -0.69
C LYS A 98 -23.32 20.10 0.19
N LEU A 99 -24.12 19.20 0.78
CA LEU A 99 -25.22 19.55 1.70
C LEU A 99 -24.72 19.73 3.14
N ILE A 100 -23.48 19.33 3.43
CA ILE A 100 -22.86 19.45 4.74
C ILE A 100 -22.51 20.92 4.99
N LYS A 101 -23.24 21.56 5.91
CA LYS A 101 -22.94 22.95 6.31
C LYS A 101 -21.58 22.99 7.01
N GLY A 102 -20.69 23.88 6.55
CA GLY A 102 -19.35 24.07 7.11
C GLY A 102 -18.24 23.33 6.36
N LEU A 103 -18.58 22.39 5.46
CA LEU A 103 -17.60 21.73 4.62
C LEU A 103 -17.39 22.55 3.33
N SER A 104 -16.17 23.04 3.10
CA SER A 104 -15.89 23.92 1.96
C SER A 104 -15.96 23.16 0.63
N VAL A 105 -16.36 23.84 -0.44
CA VAL A 105 -16.42 23.24 -1.79
C VAL A 105 -15.02 22.85 -2.28
N ASP A 106 -13.99 23.59 -1.87
CA ASP A 106 -12.60 23.31 -2.25
C ASP A 106 -12.09 22.04 -1.57
N ILE A 107 -12.39 21.84 -0.28
CA ILE A 107 -12.10 20.57 0.41
C ILE A 107 -12.85 19.43 -0.28
N ILE A 108 -14.13 19.61 -0.62
CA ILE A 108 -14.91 18.57 -1.31
C ILE A 108 -14.23 18.15 -2.62
N LYS A 109 -13.74 19.10 -3.43
CA LYS A 109 -13.04 18.78 -4.68
C LYS A 109 -11.78 17.93 -4.44
N ILE A 110 -10.99 18.29 -3.43
CA ILE A 110 -9.75 17.59 -3.08
C ILE A 110 -10.04 16.17 -2.60
N ILE A 111 -11.08 15.97 -1.80
CA ILE A 111 -11.35 14.66 -1.18
C ILE A 111 -12.08 13.67 -2.09
N LEU A 112 -12.79 14.16 -3.11
CA LEU A 112 -13.64 13.34 -4.00
C LEU A 112 -12.94 12.09 -4.59
N PRO A 113 -11.68 12.15 -5.03
CA PRO A 113 -10.96 10.97 -5.54
C PRO A 113 -10.73 9.87 -4.48
N PHE A 114 -10.75 10.23 -3.20
CA PHE A 114 -10.37 9.36 -2.08
C PHE A 114 -11.57 8.79 -1.31
N VAL A 115 -12.81 9.09 -1.74
CA VAL A 115 -14.04 8.68 -1.04
C VAL A 115 -15.01 7.92 -1.93
N THR A 116 -15.81 7.04 -1.32
CA THR A 116 -16.89 6.31 -1.98
C THR A 116 -18.11 6.17 -1.09
N VAL A 117 -19.27 5.89 -1.70
CA VAL A 117 -20.54 5.61 -1.01
C VAL A 117 -21.01 4.18 -1.23
N LYS A 118 -20.17 3.30 -1.79
CA LYS A 118 -20.55 1.94 -2.21
C LYS A 118 -21.37 1.22 -1.12
N ASP A 119 -22.57 0.83 -1.52
CA ASP A 119 -23.46 0.02 -0.71
C ASP A 119 -22.86 -1.38 -0.49
N GLU A 120 -22.72 -1.79 0.76
CA GLU A 120 -22.58 -3.21 1.12
C GLU A 120 -23.93 -3.94 1.03
N LEU A 121 -24.78 -3.58 0.07
CA LEU A 121 -25.91 -4.43 -0.26
C LEU A 121 -25.32 -5.67 -0.93
N LYS A 122 -25.25 -6.76 -0.15
CA LYS A 122 -25.08 -8.12 -0.64
C LYS A 122 -26.13 -8.36 -1.74
N GLN A 123 -25.79 -8.04 -2.98
CA GLN A 123 -26.58 -8.43 -4.13
C GLN A 123 -26.56 -9.95 -4.13
N PHE A 124 -27.70 -10.55 -3.78
CA PHE A 124 -27.98 -11.92 -4.18
C PHE A 124 -28.03 -11.90 -5.70
N ASP A 125 -26.91 -12.26 -6.31
CA ASP A 125 -26.80 -12.44 -7.76
C ASP A 125 -27.81 -13.51 -8.16
N VAL A 126 -28.86 -13.10 -8.86
CA VAL A 126 -29.75 -14.00 -9.57
C VAL A 126 -28.95 -14.53 -10.75
N SER A 127 -28.43 -15.75 -10.58
CA SER A 127 -27.64 -16.47 -11.56
C SER A 127 -28.43 -16.67 -12.86
N VAL A 128 -28.07 -15.91 -13.90
CA VAL A 128 -28.35 -16.29 -15.29
C VAL A 128 -27.08 -16.98 -15.81
N PRO A 129 -27.11 -18.29 -16.09
CA PRO A 129 -25.92 -19.00 -16.56
C PRO A 129 -25.67 -18.60 -18.02
N LYS A 130 -24.67 -17.76 -18.24
CA LYS A 130 -24.02 -17.64 -19.55
C LYS A 130 -22.64 -18.27 -19.44
N GLU A 131 -22.53 -19.45 -20.05
CA GLU A 131 -21.28 -20.18 -20.27
C GLU A 131 -20.33 -19.36 -21.14
N TYR A 132 -19.63 -18.43 -20.49
CA TYR A 132 -18.26 -18.05 -20.82
C TYR A 132 -17.58 -17.82 -19.47
N TYR A 133 -16.71 -18.74 -19.06
CA TYR A 133 -15.83 -18.57 -17.91
C TYR A 133 -14.74 -17.54 -18.24
N THR A 134 -15.13 -16.32 -18.59
CA THR A 134 -14.19 -15.21 -18.62
C THR A 134 -13.97 -14.85 -17.17
N ALA A 135 -12.83 -15.25 -16.62
CA ALA A 135 -12.44 -14.76 -15.31
C ALA A 135 -12.44 -13.23 -15.38
N ASN A 136 -13.36 -12.59 -14.65
CA ASN A 136 -13.40 -11.14 -14.51
C ASN A 136 -12.21 -10.72 -13.65
N ILE A 137 -11.02 -10.78 -14.24
CA ILE A 137 -9.76 -10.31 -13.67
C ILE A 137 -9.62 -8.85 -14.08
N LYS A 138 -9.72 -7.96 -13.11
CA LYS A 138 -9.35 -6.55 -13.28
C LYS A 138 -7.84 -6.48 -13.15
N LEU A 139 -7.16 -5.97 -14.18
CA LEU A 139 -5.72 -5.76 -14.19
C LEU A 139 -5.43 -4.27 -14.13
N ASN A 140 -4.56 -3.88 -13.20
CA ASN A 140 -4.00 -2.54 -13.11
C ASN A 140 -2.52 -2.63 -13.46
N LEU A 141 -2.10 -1.91 -14.50
CA LEU A 141 -0.70 -1.75 -14.87
C LEU A 141 -0.33 -0.29 -14.67
N ARG A 142 0.74 -0.06 -13.91
CA ARG A 142 1.32 1.27 -13.71
C ARG A 142 2.80 1.21 -14.00
N SER A 143 3.29 2.16 -14.77
CA SER A 143 4.71 2.34 -15.03
C SER A 143 5.06 3.82 -14.91
N ARG A 144 6.18 4.13 -14.25
CA ARG A 144 6.73 5.48 -14.11
C ARG A 144 8.19 5.44 -14.55
N MET A 145 8.56 6.46 -15.32
CA MET A 145 9.93 6.70 -15.75
C MET A 145 10.28 8.13 -15.40
N GLN A 146 11.37 8.33 -14.66
CA GLN A 146 11.80 9.64 -14.19
C GLN A 146 13.30 9.80 -14.44
N THR A 147 13.71 11.02 -14.76
CA THR A 147 15.11 11.42 -14.81
C THR A 147 15.19 12.87 -14.39
N ASP A 148 16.17 13.17 -13.56
CA ASP A 148 16.41 14.55 -13.16
C ASP A 148 17.22 15.24 -14.26
N LEU A 149 16.80 16.46 -14.60
CA LEU A 149 17.49 17.27 -15.62
C LEU A 149 18.82 17.81 -15.09
N GLN A 150 18.88 18.11 -13.79
CA GLN A 150 20.12 18.49 -13.13
C GLN A 150 20.87 17.23 -12.69
N GLN A 151 22.11 17.09 -13.15
CA GLN A 151 22.94 15.97 -12.74
C GLN A 151 23.42 16.14 -11.31
N GLU A 152 23.12 15.15 -10.45
CA GLU A 152 23.70 15.05 -9.12
C GLU A 152 25.24 14.95 -9.17
N ARG A 153 25.89 15.41 -8.10
CA ARG A 153 27.36 15.34 -7.96
C ARG A 153 27.90 13.93 -8.14
N GLY A 154 27.17 12.92 -7.66
CA GLY A 154 27.56 11.51 -7.79
C GLY A 154 27.75 11.03 -9.22
N TYR A 155 27.03 11.62 -10.20
CA TYR A 155 27.26 11.35 -11.63
C TYR A 155 28.46 12.13 -12.16
N THR A 156 28.58 13.42 -11.80
CA THR A 156 29.67 14.27 -12.30
C THR A 156 31.05 13.81 -11.80
N GLU A 157 31.11 13.24 -10.59
CA GLU A 157 32.32 12.71 -9.97
C GLU A 157 32.57 11.23 -10.33
N GLY A 158 31.68 10.59 -11.09
CA GLY A 158 31.80 9.19 -11.50
C GLY A 158 31.68 8.17 -10.35
N ILE A 159 31.02 8.55 -9.26
CA ILE A 159 30.82 7.72 -8.07
C ILE A 159 29.67 6.73 -8.27
N TYR A 160 28.59 7.18 -8.92
CA TYR A 160 27.45 6.32 -9.24
C TYR A 160 27.77 5.44 -10.44
N ILE A 161 27.48 4.14 -10.31
CA ILE A 161 27.86 3.12 -11.30
C ILE A 161 26.79 2.98 -12.40
N GLY A 162 25.56 3.39 -12.10
CA GLY A 162 24.40 3.26 -12.97
C GLY A 162 23.94 4.57 -13.62
N SER A 163 22.83 4.48 -14.37
CA SER A 163 22.24 5.62 -15.06
C SER A 163 21.35 6.47 -14.14
N PRO A 164 21.17 7.78 -14.43
CA PRO A 164 20.24 8.68 -13.70
C PRO A 164 18.76 8.36 -13.92
N PHE A 165 18.47 7.34 -14.71
CA PHE A 165 17.11 6.91 -15.02
C PHE A 165 16.52 6.11 -13.86
N LYS A 166 15.44 6.62 -13.27
CA LYS A 166 14.59 5.92 -12.31
C LYS A 166 13.43 5.26 -13.06
N SER A 167 13.15 4.00 -12.74
CA SER A 167 12.01 3.30 -13.31
C SER A 167 11.27 2.49 -12.28
N TYR A 168 9.96 2.53 -12.38
CA TYR A 168 9.06 1.87 -11.48
C TYR A 168 7.95 1.21 -12.32
N THR A 169 7.65 -0.06 -12.06
CA THR A 169 6.55 -0.76 -12.72
C THR A 169 5.83 -1.65 -11.74
N ARG A 170 4.52 -1.45 -11.61
CA ARG A 170 3.61 -2.21 -10.76
C ARG A 170 2.50 -2.82 -11.60
N ILE A 171 2.32 -4.12 -11.46
CA ILE A 171 1.22 -4.88 -12.05
C ILE A 171 0.42 -5.47 -10.91
N GLN A 172 -0.88 -5.21 -10.88
CA GLN A 172 -1.79 -5.82 -9.93
C GLN A 172 -2.97 -6.43 -10.65
N GLY A 173 -3.51 -7.50 -10.09
CA GLY A 173 -4.74 -8.11 -10.57
C GLY A 173 -5.68 -8.44 -9.45
N ARG A 174 -6.98 -8.31 -9.70
CA ARG A 174 -8.06 -8.72 -8.80
C ARG A 174 -9.07 -9.57 -9.56
N GLY A 175 -9.31 -10.78 -9.09
CA GLY A 175 -10.28 -11.71 -9.67
C GLY A 175 -11.34 -12.11 -8.64
N TYR A 176 -12.61 -12.09 -9.07
CA TYR A 176 -13.75 -12.60 -8.29
C TYR A 176 -13.90 -12.00 -6.88
N ASP A 177 -13.37 -10.79 -6.65
CA ASP A 177 -13.27 -10.12 -5.33
C ASP A 177 -12.67 -10.98 -4.20
N ARG A 178 -11.96 -12.05 -4.56
CA ARG A 178 -11.34 -12.99 -3.62
C ARG A 178 -9.86 -13.15 -3.86
N PHE A 179 -9.43 -13.17 -5.12
CA PHE A 179 -8.04 -13.36 -5.49
C PHE A 179 -7.40 -12.03 -5.85
N ARG A 180 -6.21 -11.78 -5.33
CA ARG A 180 -5.36 -10.68 -5.78
C ARG A 180 -3.95 -11.17 -6.01
N PHE A 181 -3.26 -10.54 -6.94
CA PHE A 181 -1.82 -10.67 -7.08
C PHE A 181 -1.21 -9.30 -7.36
N GLY A 182 0.07 -9.17 -7.05
CA GLY A 182 0.84 -7.99 -7.36
C GLY A 182 2.29 -8.34 -7.65
N LEU A 183 2.88 -7.56 -8.54
CA LEU A 183 4.30 -7.56 -8.84
C LEU A 183 4.74 -6.11 -9.00
N LEU A 184 5.83 -5.75 -8.35
CA LEU A 184 6.45 -4.44 -8.39
C LEU A 184 7.94 -4.64 -8.67
N ILE A 185 8.46 -3.87 -9.61
CA ILE A 185 9.88 -3.80 -9.91
C ILE A 185 10.26 -2.33 -9.94
N GLU A 186 11.34 -2.00 -9.25
CA GLU A 186 11.89 -0.67 -9.21
C GLU A 186 13.41 -0.69 -9.42
N LYS A 187 13.88 0.40 -10.02
CA LYS A 187 15.27 0.78 -10.16
C LYS A 187 15.38 2.23 -9.74
N ASP A 188 16.29 2.51 -8.82
CA ASP A 188 16.63 3.87 -8.45
C ASP A 188 17.69 4.49 -9.36
N ALA A 189 17.73 5.83 -9.32
CA ALA A 189 18.73 6.60 -10.04
C ALA A 189 20.14 6.25 -9.52
N GLY A 190 21.07 5.97 -10.44
CA GLY A 190 22.47 5.67 -10.11
C GLY A 190 22.76 4.20 -9.91
N GLU A 191 21.73 3.35 -9.92
CA GLU A 191 21.87 1.91 -9.80
C GLU A 191 22.02 1.24 -11.16
N ARG A 192 22.71 0.09 -11.19
CA ARG A 192 22.97 -0.64 -12.44
C ARG A 192 21.85 -1.59 -12.83
N LYS A 193 21.18 -2.21 -11.86
CA LYS A 193 20.15 -3.22 -12.09
C LYS A 193 18.82 -2.54 -12.38
N LEU A 194 18.04 -3.10 -13.32
CA LEU A 194 16.67 -2.64 -13.62
C LEU A 194 15.64 -3.12 -12.59
N ASN A 195 16.03 -4.08 -11.75
CA ASN A 195 15.21 -4.71 -10.74
C ASN A 195 15.99 -4.72 -9.42
N ASP A 196 16.40 -3.53 -8.99
CA ASP A 196 17.13 -3.41 -7.74
C ASP A 196 16.22 -3.79 -6.57
N PHE A 197 15.01 -3.24 -6.59
CA PHE A 197 13.90 -3.69 -5.77
C PHE A 197 12.91 -4.53 -6.58
N SER A 198 12.40 -5.57 -5.93
CA SER A 198 11.29 -6.34 -6.45
C SER A 198 10.39 -6.80 -5.31
N SER A 199 9.11 -6.56 -5.46
CA SER A 199 8.08 -7.01 -4.52
C SER A 199 7.02 -7.82 -5.28
N PHE A 200 6.50 -8.88 -4.66
CA PHE A 200 5.43 -9.67 -5.23
C PHE A 200 4.54 -10.24 -4.14
N PHE A 201 3.25 -10.42 -4.44
CA PHE A 201 2.35 -11.15 -3.57
C PHE A 201 1.27 -11.86 -4.36
N VAL A 202 0.72 -12.91 -3.76
CA VAL A 202 -0.54 -13.53 -4.14
C VAL A 202 -1.38 -13.64 -2.88
N SER A 203 -2.63 -13.21 -2.94
CA SER A 203 -3.55 -13.28 -1.81
C SER A 203 -4.89 -13.86 -2.21
N ALA A 204 -5.53 -14.53 -1.28
CA ALA A 204 -6.89 -15.02 -1.44
C ALA A 204 -7.72 -14.74 -0.18
N LYS A 205 -8.96 -14.30 -0.34
CA LYS A 205 -9.90 -13.99 0.75
C LYS A 205 -11.14 -14.86 0.69
N ASN A 206 -11.72 -15.12 1.87
CA ASN A 206 -13.01 -15.81 2.05
C ASN A 206 -13.06 -17.18 1.37
N ILE A 207 -12.08 -18.03 1.64
CA ILE A 207 -12.02 -19.41 1.15
C ILE A 207 -12.25 -20.37 2.32
N LEU A 208 -13.44 -20.98 2.37
CA LEU A 208 -13.83 -21.92 3.43
C LEU A 208 -13.73 -21.26 4.83
N PHE A 209 -12.81 -21.72 5.67
CA PHE A 209 -12.53 -21.20 7.01
C PHE A 209 -11.36 -20.18 7.03
N ILE A 210 -10.77 -19.90 5.87
CA ILE A 210 -9.66 -18.94 5.71
C ILE A 210 -10.25 -17.60 5.30
N ASP A 211 -10.14 -16.62 6.19
CA ASP A 211 -10.56 -15.24 5.90
C ASP A 211 -9.62 -14.60 4.88
N GLU A 212 -8.31 -14.76 5.07
CA GLU A 212 -7.28 -14.23 4.19
C GLU A 212 -6.00 -15.07 4.28
N ILE A 213 -5.40 -15.36 3.14
CA ILE A 213 -4.08 -15.97 3.02
C ILE A 213 -3.26 -15.14 2.03
N ILE A 214 -2.00 -14.90 2.37
CA ILE A 214 -1.06 -14.13 1.55
C ILE A 214 0.24 -14.92 1.47
N GLY A 215 0.77 -15.08 0.26
CA GLY A 215 2.11 -15.57 0.00
C GLY A 215 2.91 -14.52 -0.77
N GLY A 216 4.21 -14.44 -0.51
CA GLY A 216 5.06 -13.36 -0.98
C GLY A 216 5.17 -12.26 0.07
N ASP A 217 5.00 -11.02 -0.35
CA ASP A 217 5.27 -9.84 0.46
C ASP A 217 3.98 -9.34 1.15
N PHE A 218 4.06 -9.13 2.46
CA PHE A 218 2.93 -8.79 3.30
C PHE A 218 3.31 -7.89 4.47
N LEU A 219 2.29 -7.29 5.08
CA LEU A 219 2.34 -6.51 6.30
C LEU A 219 1.52 -7.21 7.37
N VAL A 220 1.95 -7.06 8.62
CA VAL A 220 1.21 -7.53 9.80
C VAL A 220 0.92 -6.31 10.66
N GLU A 221 -0.35 -6.13 11.00
CA GLU A 221 -0.81 -5.03 11.84
C GLU A 221 -1.38 -5.61 13.14
N PHE A 222 -0.74 -5.29 14.27
CA PHE A 222 -1.16 -5.76 15.58
C PHE A 222 -0.76 -4.81 16.72
N GLY A 223 -1.43 -4.93 17.85
CA GLY A 223 -1.01 -4.26 19.08
C GLY A 223 -1.13 -2.74 19.01
N GLN A 224 -2.07 -2.21 18.20
CA GLN A 224 -2.31 -0.77 18.04
C GLN A 224 -1.09 0.01 17.51
N GLY A 225 -0.16 -0.70 16.87
CA GLY A 225 1.10 -0.17 16.36
C GLY A 225 2.23 -0.07 17.40
N LEU A 226 2.06 -0.65 18.58
CA LEU A 226 3.15 -0.79 19.57
C LEU A 226 4.02 -2.02 19.32
N ALA A 227 3.52 -3.01 18.56
CA ALA A 227 4.23 -4.26 18.27
C ALA A 227 4.56 -4.36 16.78
N LEU A 228 3.54 -4.52 15.94
CA LEU A 228 3.68 -4.64 14.48
C LEU A 228 2.72 -3.66 13.82
N TRP A 229 3.21 -2.85 12.88
CA TRP A 229 2.37 -1.93 12.13
C TRP A 229 2.91 -1.73 10.73
N SER A 230 2.04 -1.27 9.84
CA SER A 230 2.45 -0.81 8.52
C SER A 230 3.26 0.50 8.63
N PRO A 231 4.31 0.70 7.79
CA PRO A 231 5.14 1.91 7.76
C PRO A 231 4.32 3.21 7.73
N TYR A 232 3.25 3.21 6.95
CA TYR A 232 2.43 4.39 6.66
C TYR A 232 1.28 4.61 7.65
N GLY A 233 1.46 4.16 8.90
CA GLY A 233 0.49 4.31 9.96
C GLY A 233 0.35 5.75 10.46
N PHE A 234 -0.53 6.53 9.82
CA PHE A 234 -0.95 7.89 10.18
C PHE A 234 0.17 8.94 10.05
N SER A 235 0.11 9.75 8.99
CA SER A 235 0.87 11.00 8.88
C SER A 235 0.18 12.11 9.70
N LYS A 236 0.98 13.03 10.24
CA LYS A 236 0.55 14.08 11.17
C LYS A 236 -0.58 14.93 10.57
N SER A 237 -1.78 14.84 11.15
CA SER A 237 -2.73 15.96 11.08
C SER A 237 -2.27 17.05 12.03
N SER A 238 -2.63 18.31 11.77
CA SER A 238 -2.28 19.49 12.57
C SER A 238 -2.84 19.47 14.00
N ASP A 239 -3.67 18.48 14.33
CA ASP A 239 -4.33 18.37 15.63
C ASP A 239 -3.72 17.24 16.49
N ALA A 240 -3.04 17.62 17.56
CA ALA A 240 -2.32 16.72 18.48
C ALA A 240 -3.22 16.05 19.53
N VAL A 241 -4.54 16.06 19.31
CA VAL A 241 -5.52 15.66 20.33
C VAL A 241 -6.13 14.29 19.99
N LEU A 242 -5.61 13.30 20.72
CA LEU A 242 -6.06 11.90 20.93
C LEU A 242 -5.43 10.80 20.05
N PRO A 243 -4.71 9.82 20.63
CA PRO A 243 -4.59 8.50 20.02
C PRO A 243 -5.82 7.67 20.42
N VAL A 244 -6.86 7.61 19.58
CA VAL A 244 -8.00 6.70 19.83
C VAL A 244 -7.88 5.52 18.87
N LYS A 245 -7.46 4.39 19.43
CA LYS A 245 -7.57 3.03 18.89
C LYS A 245 -7.44 2.86 17.36
N LYS A 246 -6.27 2.40 16.89
CA LYS A 246 -6.05 1.95 15.51
C LYS A 246 -6.84 0.66 15.21
N ASN A 247 -7.59 0.63 14.10
CA ASN A 247 -8.17 -0.60 13.57
C ASN A 247 -7.10 -1.34 12.76
N ALA A 248 -6.75 -2.54 13.20
CA ALA A 248 -5.77 -3.38 12.52
C ALA A 248 -6.47 -4.34 11.56
N ASP A 249 -6.05 -4.36 10.30
CA ASP A 249 -6.56 -5.34 9.33
C ASP A 249 -6.05 -6.77 9.63
N GLY A 250 -4.97 -6.86 10.41
CA GLY A 250 -4.31 -8.08 10.86
C GLY A 250 -3.19 -8.46 9.90
N ILE A 251 -3.55 -8.81 8.66
CA ILE A 251 -2.58 -9.07 7.58
C ILE A 251 -3.02 -8.33 6.31
N LYS A 252 -2.06 -7.77 5.59
CA LYS A 252 -2.30 -7.02 4.36
C LYS A 252 -1.24 -7.36 3.32
N ALA A 253 -1.64 -7.46 2.06
CA ALA A 253 -0.69 -7.66 0.97
C ALA A 253 0.21 -6.41 0.83
N TYR A 254 1.52 -6.61 0.68
CA TYR A 254 2.44 -5.51 0.51
C TYR A 254 2.41 -5.01 -0.93
N THR A 255 2.02 -3.76 -1.12
CA THR A 255 1.90 -3.15 -2.45
C THR A 255 2.96 -2.09 -2.70
N SER A 256 3.77 -1.75 -1.70
CA SER A 256 4.60 -0.54 -1.69
C SER A 256 6.01 -0.73 -2.25
N SER A 257 6.67 0.40 -2.55
CA SER A 257 8.07 0.52 -2.99
C SER A 257 9.09 0.59 -1.84
N ASP A 258 8.68 0.73 -0.57
CA ASP A 258 9.65 0.74 0.54
C ASP A 258 10.35 -0.62 0.67
N GLU A 259 11.68 -0.60 0.65
CA GLU A 259 12.49 -1.83 0.64
C GLU A 259 12.67 -2.44 2.03
N ASN A 260 12.33 -1.70 3.09
CA ASN A 260 12.77 -2.03 4.44
C ASN A 260 11.65 -2.51 5.36
N GLN A 261 10.39 -2.15 5.07
CA GLN A 261 9.28 -2.34 6.02
C GLN A 261 8.20 -3.30 5.51
N PHE A 262 8.61 -4.51 5.10
CA PHE A 262 7.70 -5.60 4.76
C PHE A 262 8.21 -6.97 5.20
N PHE A 263 7.31 -7.93 5.27
CA PHE A 263 7.62 -9.33 5.48
C PHE A 263 7.56 -10.08 4.15
N ARG A 264 8.46 -11.04 3.92
CA ARG A 264 8.45 -11.92 2.74
C ARG A 264 8.37 -13.37 3.17
N GLY A 265 7.27 -14.02 2.82
CA GLY A 265 6.98 -15.40 3.21
C GLY A 265 5.50 -15.73 3.03
N ALA A 266 4.84 -16.13 4.12
CA ALA A 266 3.42 -16.42 4.10
C ALA A 266 2.73 -16.01 5.41
N ALA A 267 1.49 -15.54 5.27
CA ALA A 267 0.62 -15.22 6.39
C ALA A 267 -0.80 -15.72 6.13
N ALA A 268 -1.48 -16.16 7.18
CA ALA A 268 -2.85 -16.64 7.11
C ALA A 268 -3.67 -16.12 8.29
N LYS A 269 -4.92 -15.79 8.02
CA LYS A 269 -5.96 -15.42 8.98
C LYS A 269 -7.12 -16.39 8.84
N ILE A 270 -7.40 -17.09 9.93
CA ILE A 270 -8.41 -18.13 10.02
C ILE A 270 -9.39 -17.70 11.12
N SER A 271 -10.67 -17.60 10.77
CA SER A 271 -11.71 -17.34 11.76
C SER A 271 -12.61 -18.56 11.89
N TYR A 272 -12.77 -19.02 13.13
CA TYR A 272 -13.63 -20.13 13.49
C TYR A 272 -14.44 -19.78 14.74
N ASN A 273 -15.75 -19.65 14.58
CA ASN A 273 -16.69 -19.19 15.61
C ASN A 273 -16.25 -17.83 16.21
N ASN A 274 -15.88 -17.81 17.49
CA ASN A 274 -15.47 -16.59 18.21
C ASN A 274 -13.94 -16.45 18.32
N TYR A 275 -13.19 -17.27 17.58
CA TYR A 275 -11.73 -17.29 17.55
C TYR A 275 -11.22 -16.81 16.21
N ASN A 276 -10.29 -15.87 16.23
CA ASN A 276 -9.54 -15.44 15.05
C ASN A 276 -8.08 -15.74 15.31
N LEU A 277 -7.50 -16.60 14.48
CA LEU A 277 -6.09 -16.97 14.50
C LEU A 277 -5.41 -16.32 13.30
N THR A 278 -4.38 -15.53 13.56
CA THR A 278 -3.49 -15.02 12.52
C THR A 278 -2.11 -15.59 12.78
N SER A 279 -1.49 -16.20 11.78
CA SER A 279 -0.12 -16.67 11.86
C SER A 279 0.67 -16.18 10.66
N PHE A 280 1.95 -15.93 10.86
CA PHE A 280 2.84 -15.51 9.79
C PHE A 280 4.26 -16.06 9.99
N PHE A 281 4.93 -16.22 8.87
CA PHE A 281 6.34 -16.54 8.79
C PHE A 281 6.97 -15.71 7.67
N SER A 282 8.09 -15.07 7.98
CA SER A 282 8.88 -14.24 7.09
C SER A 282 10.34 -14.66 7.16
N SER A 283 10.99 -14.77 6.02
CA SER A 283 12.44 -14.90 5.95
C SER A 283 12.93 -14.21 4.69
N HIS A 284 13.74 -13.16 4.88
CA HIS A 284 14.21 -12.35 3.76
C HIS A 284 15.56 -11.74 4.05
N LYS A 285 16.25 -11.34 2.99
CA LYS A 285 17.53 -10.68 3.13
C LYS A 285 17.31 -9.18 3.29
N ILE A 286 18.04 -8.60 4.22
CA ILE A 286 18.07 -7.16 4.49
C ILE A 286 19.48 -6.63 4.25
N ASP A 287 19.57 -5.35 3.98
CA ASP A 287 20.85 -4.69 3.83
C ASP A 287 21.52 -4.55 5.18
N ALA A 288 22.80 -4.92 5.22
CA ALA A 288 23.55 -4.94 6.45
C ALA A 288 25.02 -4.72 6.19
N ARG A 289 25.62 -3.85 6.99
CA ARG A 289 27.07 -3.79 7.10
C ARG A 289 27.51 -4.83 8.11
N VAL A 290 28.13 -5.89 7.64
CA VAL A 290 28.64 -6.98 8.49
C VAL A 290 30.16 -6.87 8.58
N ASP A 291 30.70 -7.03 9.78
CA ASP A 291 32.14 -7.17 9.97
C ASP A 291 32.62 -8.54 9.48
N SER A 292 33.59 -8.56 8.58
CA SER A 292 34.08 -9.78 7.93
C SER A 292 34.84 -10.70 8.87
N LEU A 293 35.38 -10.17 9.99
CA LEU A 293 36.12 -10.96 10.98
C LEU A 293 35.20 -11.53 12.07
N SER A 294 34.34 -10.70 12.67
CA SER A 294 33.49 -11.12 13.80
C SER A 294 32.12 -11.65 13.40
N SER A 295 31.71 -11.51 12.12
CA SER A 295 30.34 -11.76 11.64
C SER A 295 29.26 -10.95 12.36
N LEU A 296 29.64 -9.88 13.07
CA LEU A 296 28.69 -9.00 13.74
C LEU A 296 28.09 -8.00 12.76
N ILE A 297 26.79 -7.75 12.91
CA ILE A 297 26.10 -6.69 12.17
C ILE A 297 26.47 -5.35 12.83
N LEU A 298 27.11 -4.47 12.06
CA LEU A 298 27.52 -3.13 12.50
C LEU A 298 26.42 -2.09 12.30
N SER A 299 25.66 -2.20 11.20
CA SER A 299 24.56 -1.28 10.88
C SER A 299 23.58 -1.88 9.88
N LEU A 300 22.33 -1.44 9.95
CA LEU A 300 21.25 -1.76 9.00
C LEU A 300 20.85 -0.44 8.29
N PRO A 301 21.40 -0.15 7.10
CA PRO A 301 20.96 0.99 6.31
C PRO A 301 19.49 0.81 5.88
N VAL A 302 18.77 1.92 5.77
CA VAL A 302 17.34 1.95 5.38
C VAL A 302 17.08 2.87 4.19
N ASP A 303 18.14 3.31 3.52
CA ASP A 303 18.04 4.22 2.37
C ASP A 303 17.65 3.52 1.07
N GLY A 304 17.82 2.19 0.99
CA GLY A 304 17.49 1.37 -0.18
C GLY A 304 18.44 1.56 -1.36
N TYR A 305 19.44 2.41 -1.25
CA TYR A 305 20.28 2.79 -2.40
C TYR A 305 21.45 1.83 -2.63
N HIS A 306 21.65 1.46 -3.90
CA HIS A 306 22.71 0.57 -4.37
C HIS A 306 23.49 1.13 -5.58
N ARG A 307 23.97 2.37 -5.44
CA ARG A 307 24.57 3.18 -6.52
C ARG A 307 26.10 3.07 -6.54
N THR A 308 26.73 2.87 -5.39
CA THR A 308 28.18 2.78 -5.21
C THR A 308 28.66 1.37 -4.86
N THR A 309 29.96 1.10 -4.98
CA THR A 309 30.52 -0.21 -4.61
C THR A 309 30.32 -0.55 -3.14
N ASN A 310 30.39 0.46 -2.26
CA ASN A 310 30.19 0.31 -0.82
C ASN A 310 28.73 0.02 -0.47
N GLU A 311 27.79 0.68 -1.14
CA GLU A 311 26.35 0.43 -0.99
C GLU A 311 26.00 -0.98 -1.48
N ILE A 312 26.44 -1.35 -2.69
CA ILE A 312 26.23 -2.70 -3.25
C ILE A 312 26.81 -3.80 -2.34
N GLY A 313 27.94 -3.52 -1.68
CA GLY A 313 28.57 -4.47 -0.74
C GLY A 313 27.75 -4.73 0.53
N ARG A 314 26.79 -3.85 0.87
CA ARG A 314 25.87 -4.01 2.01
C ARG A 314 24.58 -4.71 1.61
N LYS A 315 24.27 -4.73 0.30
CA LYS A 315 23.04 -5.29 -0.23
C LYS A 315 22.85 -6.73 0.20
N ALA A 316 21.69 -7.04 0.79
CA ALA A 316 21.31 -8.38 1.20
C ALA A 316 22.38 -9.06 2.10
N GLY A 317 23.06 -8.25 2.93
CA GLY A 317 24.18 -8.65 3.78
C GLY A 317 23.80 -9.48 5.01
N SER A 318 22.53 -9.47 5.41
CA SER A 318 22.00 -10.30 6.51
C SER A 318 20.66 -10.93 6.13
N THR A 319 20.22 -11.94 6.89
CA THR A 319 18.90 -12.56 6.76
C THR A 319 18.09 -12.29 8.02
N GLU A 320 16.95 -11.63 7.86
CA GLU A 320 15.97 -11.44 8.91
C GLU A 320 14.92 -12.56 8.82
N THR A 321 14.60 -13.17 9.96
CA THR A 321 13.58 -14.24 10.05
C THR A 321 12.65 -13.96 11.21
N ASN A 322 11.38 -13.77 10.89
CA ASN A 322 10.35 -13.40 11.86
C ASN A 322 9.19 -14.39 11.73
N SER A 323 8.67 -14.84 12.86
CA SER A 323 7.44 -15.61 12.90
C SER A 323 6.59 -15.12 14.05
N GLY A 324 5.27 -15.28 13.92
CA GLY A 324 4.38 -14.89 14.98
C GLY A 324 3.01 -15.50 14.85
N ILE A 325 2.35 -15.63 16.01
CA ILE A 325 0.99 -16.14 16.13
C ILE A 325 0.18 -15.15 16.96
N ILE A 326 -0.99 -14.78 16.45
CA ILE A 326 -1.93 -13.86 17.05
C ILE A 326 -3.25 -14.60 17.24
N ILE A 327 -3.70 -14.72 18.48
CA ILE A 327 -4.97 -15.36 18.82
C ILE A 327 -5.88 -14.32 19.44
N ASN A 328 -7.00 -14.05 18.78
CA ASN A 328 -8.05 -13.17 19.30
C ASN A 328 -9.29 -13.98 19.63
N LYS A 329 -9.84 -13.78 20.84
CA LYS A 329 -11.12 -14.34 21.26
C LYS A 329 -12.11 -13.22 21.55
N SER A 330 -13.27 -13.28 20.89
CA SER A 330 -14.38 -12.35 21.14
C SER A 330 -15.36 -12.96 22.15
N PHE A 331 -15.43 -12.40 23.36
CA PHE A 331 -16.35 -12.89 24.41
C PHE A 331 -17.72 -12.22 24.32
N SER A 332 -17.76 -10.95 23.90
CA SER A 332 -18.99 -10.18 23.66
C SER A 332 -18.72 -9.10 22.59
N LYS A 333 -19.72 -8.27 22.25
CA LYS A 333 -19.49 -7.10 21.38
C LYS A 333 -18.44 -6.12 21.94
N PHE A 334 -18.15 -6.16 23.24
CA PHE A 334 -17.34 -5.17 23.94
C PHE A 334 -15.99 -5.70 24.45
N LEU A 335 -15.79 -7.03 24.52
CA LEU A 335 -14.57 -7.63 25.06
C LEU A 335 -13.89 -8.54 24.03
N ARG A 336 -12.67 -8.15 23.63
CA ARG A 336 -11.74 -8.94 22.82
C ARG A 336 -10.44 -9.10 23.60
N LEU A 337 -9.97 -10.34 23.74
CA LEU A 337 -8.63 -10.62 24.27
C LEU A 337 -7.75 -11.12 23.13
N GLY A 338 -6.56 -10.52 23.00
CA GLY A 338 -5.57 -10.86 21.99
C GLY A 338 -4.25 -11.25 22.65
N LEU A 339 -3.65 -12.36 22.22
CA LEU A 339 -2.29 -12.77 22.58
C LEU A 339 -1.45 -12.77 21.30
N LEU A 340 -0.27 -12.14 21.35
CA LEU A 340 0.76 -12.22 20.32
C LEU A 340 1.96 -12.94 20.91
N TYR A 341 2.47 -13.94 20.18
CA TYR A 341 3.69 -14.68 20.48
C TYR A 341 4.61 -14.67 19.26
#